data_AF-A0AAQ3KY32-F1
#
_entry.id   AF-A0AAQ3KY32-F1
#
_cell.length_a   1.000
_cell.length_b   1.000
_cell.length_c   1.000
_cell.angle_alpha   90.00
_cell.angle_beta   90.00
_cell.angle_gamma   90.00
#
_symmetry.space_group_name_H-M   'P 1'
#
loop_
_entity.id
_entity.type
_entity.pdbx_description
1 polymer ?
#
loop_
_entity_poly.entity_id
_entity_poly.type
_entity_poly.pdbx_seq_one_letter_code
_entity_poly.pdbx_strand_id
1 'polypeptide(L)'
;MGQEATGFKSPPARDRLDATARSRVPRRRQIRKTFNNLKITVLCGVVTILVLRGTVGIGSLLGNSSEAAAADQKVVEDIDRILREIRSDSEPDEVNQIPFGFNSAAAALNYTSADVIAAAANYTLGPKISDWDEQRQRWLSDNPGFPSRSPSGKPRILLVTGSPPNPCDNPIGDHYLLKGTKNKIDYCRIHGIEIVYNMAHLDRELAGYWAKLPLIRRLMLSHPEVEWIWWMDSDALFTDMAFEIPLDRYSAHNLVIHGYTDLLFDKHSWISLNTGSFLLRNCQWSLDLLDAWAPMGPKGPIRDEAGKILTANLEGRPAFEADDQSALIYLLLSQKDRWGDKVYVENSYYLHGYWPGLVDRYEEMMEQYHPGFGDERWPFVTHFVGCKPCGSYGDYPVEKCLKNMERAFNFADNQVLRMYGFAHGNLASPKIKRIKKQTAKPLEFLEQLNPEARIETRG
;
A
#
# COMPACT_ATOMS: atom_id res chain seq x y z
N MET A 1 4.64 -58.04 47.47
CA MET A 1 4.12 -57.09 48.47
C MET A 1 3.57 -55.91 47.67
N GLY A 2 2.30 -55.49 47.71
CA GLY A 2 1.05 -55.93 48.37
C GLY A 2 0.02 -54.80 48.09
N GLN A 3 -1.15 -55.03 47.49
CA GLN A 3 -2.45 -55.27 48.18
C GLN A 3 -2.89 -54.11 49.11
N GLU A 4 -4.09 -53.51 49.08
CA GLU A 4 -5.37 -53.67 48.32
C GLU A 4 -5.96 -52.26 47.99
N ALA A 5 -6.93 -51.98 47.08
CA ALA A 5 -8.22 -52.59 46.67
C ALA A 5 -9.36 -52.41 47.72
N THR A 6 -10.63 -52.11 47.40
CA THR A 6 -11.37 -51.87 46.12
C THR A 6 -11.93 -50.41 46.07
N GLY A 7 -13.10 -49.99 45.52
CA GLY A 7 -14.30 -50.63 44.97
C GLY A 7 -15.33 -49.62 44.37
N PHE A 8 -16.63 -49.96 44.32
CA PHE A 8 -17.67 -49.22 43.56
C PHE A 8 -19.08 -49.41 44.16
N LYS A 9 -19.98 -48.39 44.16
CA LYS A 9 -21.48 -48.49 43.96
C LYS A 9 -22.31 -47.23 44.33
N SER A 10 -23.33 -46.95 43.52
CA SER A 10 -24.60 -46.25 43.87
C SER A 10 -25.67 -47.29 44.29
N PRO A 11 -26.88 -46.97 44.84
CA PRO A 11 -27.96 -46.15 44.25
C PRO A 11 -28.77 -45.40 45.38
N PRO A 12 -30.11 -45.12 45.36
CA PRO A 12 -31.18 -45.17 44.34
C PRO A 12 -32.04 -43.87 44.23
N ALA A 13 -33.21 -43.94 43.59
CA ALA A 13 -34.11 -42.81 43.34
C ALA A 13 -35.61 -43.14 43.57
N ARG A 14 -36.39 -42.11 43.96
CA ARG A 14 -37.87 -41.93 43.96
C ARG A 14 -38.16 -40.49 44.46
N ASP A 15 -39.30 -39.82 44.22
CA ASP A 15 -40.61 -40.22 43.69
C ASP A 15 -41.24 -39.13 42.78
N ARG A 16 -42.46 -39.33 42.26
CA ARG A 16 -43.26 -38.36 41.46
C ARG A 16 -44.29 -37.61 42.32
N LEU A 17 -44.77 -36.45 41.84
CA LEU A 17 -46.23 -36.14 41.74
C LEU A 17 -46.52 -34.84 40.95
N ASP A 18 -47.69 -34.83 40.30
CA ASP A 18 -48.35 -33.84 39.43
C ASP A 18 -48.51 -32.40 40.01
N ALA A 19 -48.81 -31.30 39.29
CA ALA A 19 -49.93 -31.13 38.36
C ALA A 19 -49.98 -29.77 37.58
N THR A 20 -50.59 -29.81 36.39
CA THR A 20 -51.37 -28.76 35.68
C THR A 20 -50.94 -27.28 35.65
N ALA A 21 -50.58 -26.79 34.45
CA ALA A 21 -50.89 -25.42 34.00
C ALA A 21 -51.14 -25.35 32.48
N ARG A 22 -52.32 -24.88 32.04
CA ARG A 22 -52.66 -24.63 30.62
C ARG A 22 -52.74 -23.12 30.36
N SER A 23 -51.77 -22.53 29.66
CA SER A 23 -51.83 -21.12 29.21
C SER A 23 -52.16 -20.99 27.72
N ARG A 24 -53.23 -20.25 27.38
CA ARG A 24 -53.66 -20.01 25.98
C ARG A 24 -52.78 -18.95 25.30
N VAL A 25 -52.34 -19.19 24.07
CA VAL A 25 -51.62 -18.19 23.24
C VAL A 25 -52.61 -17.17 22.65
N PRO A 26 -52.39 -15.84 22.77
CA PRO A 26 -53.33 -14.84 22.25
C PRO A 26 -53.32 -14.70 20.72
N ARG A 27 -54.52 -14.57 20.13
CA ARG A 27 -54.81 -14.50 18.69
C ARG A 27 -54.24 -13.28 17.93
N ARG A 28 -53.46 -12.42 18.61
CA ARG A 28 -52.93 -11.13 18.08
C ARG A 28 -51.64 -11.26 17.27
N ARG A 29 -50.88 -12.35 17.41
CA ARG A 29 -49.53 -12.49 16.79
C ARG A 29 -49.56 -12.90 15.30
N GLN A 30 -50.71 -13.36 14.79
CA GLN A 30 -50.84 -13.91 13.44
C GLN A 30 -51.10 -12.83 12.38
N ILE A 31 -51.97 -11.85 12.66
CA ILE A 31 -52.33 -10.74 11.75
C ILE A 31 -51.11 -9.89 11.37
N ARG A 32 -50.15 -9.70 12.29
CA ARG A 32 -48.92 -8.92 12.05
C ARG A 32 -47.96 -9.60 11.07
N LYS A 33 -48.04 -10.92 10.85
CA LYS A 33 -47.28 -11.61 9.78
C LYS A 33 -47.89 -11.34 8.41
N THR A 34 -49.23 -11.40 8.28
CA THR A 34 -49.91 -11.21 6.99
C THR A 34 -49.63 -9.85 6.37
N PHE A 35 -49.62 -8.78 7.18
CA PHE A 35 -49.31 -7.43 6.71
C PHE A 35 -47.86 -7.23 6.24
N ASN A 36 -46.88 -7.89 6.88
CA ASN A 36 -45.49 -7.81 6.45
C ASN A 36 -45.27 -8.57 5.13
N ASN A 37 -45.87 -9.75 4.97
CA ASN A 37 -45.79 -10.50 3.71
C ASN A 37 -46.40 -9.70 2.53
N LEU A 38 -47.55 -9.04 2.75
CA LEU A 38 -48.19 -8.20 1.73
C LEU A 38 -47.28 -7.03 1.28
N LYS A 39 -46.59 -6.37 2.21
CA LYS A 39 -45.61 -5.31 1.88
C LYS A 39 -44.44 -5.83 1.04
N ILE A 40 -43.94 -7.03 1.33
CA ILE A 40 -42.85 -7.65 0.55
C ILE A 40 -43.32 -7.96 -0.88
N THR A 41 -44.53 -8.52 -1.06
CA THR A 41 -45.08 -8.80 -2.40
C THR A 41 -45.24 -7.53 -3.23
N VAL A 42 -45.72 -6.42 -2.63
CA VAL A 42 -45.82 -5.12 -3.33
C VAL A 42 -44.43 -4.58 -3.71
N LEU A 43 -43.44 -4.67 -2.81
CA LEU A 43 -42.07 -4.23 -3.08
C LEU A 43 -41.45 -5.02 -4.26
N CYS A 44 -41.57 -6.34 -4.26
CA CYS A 44 -41.10 -7.19 -5.37
C CYS A 44 -41.82 -6.87 -6.70
N GLY A 45 -43.12 -6.54 -6.66
CA GLY A 45 -43.86 -6.08 -7.84
C GLY A 45 -43.29 -4.78 -8.42
N VAL A 46 -43.02 -3.78 -7.58
CA VAL A 46 -42.43 -2.50 -8.01
C VAL A 46 -41.02 -2.70 -8.58
N VAL A 47 -40.17 -3.49 -7.91
CA VAL A 47 -38.82 -3.82 -8.41
C VAL A 47 -38.89 -4.52 -9.77
N THR A 48 -39.82 -5.47 -9.95
CA THR A 48 -40.00 -6.17 -11.24
C THR A 48 -40.42 -5.20 -12.35
N ILE A 49 -41.31 -4.24 -12.08
CA ILE A 49 -41.72 -3.20 -13.05
C ILE A 49 -40.56 -2.27 -13.41
N LEU A 50 -39.71 -1.90 -12.43
CA LEU A 50 -38.52 -1.07 -12.67
C LEU A 50 -37.48 -1.81 -13.52
N VAL A 51 -37.21 -3.09 -13.23
CA VAL A 51 -36.31 -3.93 -14.05
C VAL A 51 -36.86 -4.06 -15.48
N LEU A 52 -38.15 -4.36 -15.64
CA LEU A 52 -38.77 -4.49 -16.97
C LEU A 52 -38.75 -3.17 -17.78
N ARG A 53 -38.82 -2.00 -17.12
CA ARG A 53 -38.63 -0.70 -17.78
C ARG A 53 -37.16 -0.39 -18.08
N GLY A 54 -36.22 -0.90 -17.30
CA GLY A 54 -34.79 -0.80 -17.59
C GLY A 54 -34.32 -1.67 -18.76
N THR A 55 -35.04 -2.76 -19.08
CA THR A 55 -34.66 -3.71 -20.14
C THR A 55 -35.26 -3.45 -21.52
N VAL A 56 -36.13 -2.44 -21.68
CA VAL A 56 -36.70 -2.05 -22.98
C VAL A 56 -36.10 -0.71 -23.42
N GLY A 57 -34.95 -0.79 -24.08
CA GLY A 57 -34.25 0.40 -24.59
C GLY A 57 -34.97 1.04 -25.78
N ILE A 58 -35.15 2.36 -25.73
CA ILE A 58 -35.44 3.19 -26.91
C ILE A 58 -34.13 3.88 -27.29
N GLY A 59 -33.44 3.33 -28.30
CA GLY A 59 -32.27 3.94 -28.89
C GLY A 59 -32.62 4.69 -30.18
N SER A 60 -31.80 5.70 -30.52
CA SER A 60 -31.87 6.57 -31.71
C SER A 60 -32.78 7.80 -31.59
N LEU A 61 -32.17 8.97 -31.35
CA LEU A 61 -31.96 9.98 -32.40
C LEU A 61 -31.03 11.10 -31.91
N LEU A 62 -30.29 11.70 -32.86
CA LEU A 62 -29.40 12.87 -32.71
C LEU A 62 -28.21 12.69 -31.75
N GLY A 63 -27.01 13.03 -32.24
CA GLY A 63 -25.82 13.23 -31.42
C GLY A 63 -25.42 14.70 -31.41
N ASN A 64 -24.75 15.14 -30.36
CA ASN A 64 -24.00 16.40 -30.34
C ASN A 64 -22.83 16.29 -29.35
N SER A 65 -21.63 16.69 -29.76
CA SER A 65 -20.39 16.54 -29.00
C SER A 65 -20.19 17.64 -27.94
N SER A 66 -21.25 17.96 -27.19
CA SER A 66 -21.27 19.07 -26.22
C SER A 66 -21.67 18.65 -24.80
N GLU A 67 -22.40 17.54 -24.62
CA GLU A 67 -22.86 17.12 -23.28
C GLU A 67 -21.76 16.49 -22.43
N ALA A 68 -20.76 15.84 -23.04
CA ALA A 68 -19.63 15.23 -22.32
C ALA A 68 -18.82 16.25 -21.50
N ALA A 69 -18.47 17.39 -22.10
CA ALA A 69 -17.75 18.46 -21.40
C ALA A 69 -18.57 19.09 -20.26
N ALA A 70 -19.89 19.22 -20.44
CA ALA A 70 -20.79 19.71 -19.40
C ALA A 70 -20.97 18.69 -18.26
N ALA A 71 -20.90 17.39 -18.55
CA ALA A 71 -20.92 16.34 -17.55
C ALA A 71 -19.64 16.34 -16.71
N ASP A 72 -18.46 16.38 -17.33
CA ASP A 72 -17.17 16.43 -16.64
C ASP A 72 -17.06 17.68 -15.74
N GLN A 73 -17.45 18.85 -16.26
CA GLN A 73 -17.39 20.11 -15.51
C GLN A 73 -18.31 20.08 -14.27
N LYS A 74 -19.49 19.45 -14.39
CA LYS A 74 -20.40 19.23 -13.26
C LYS A 74 -19.85 18.21 -12.25
N VAL A 75 -19.18 17.16 -12.70
CA VAL A 75 -18.51 16.19 -11.82
C VAL A 75 -17.41 16.87 -10.99
N VAL A 76 -16.65 17.80 -11.59
CA VAL A 76 -15.66 18.61 -10.86
C VAL A 76 -16.33 19.50 -9.81
N GLU A 77 -17.43 20.19 -10.13
CA GLU A 77 -18.17 21.00 -9.14
C GLU A 77 -18.81 20.15 -8.01
N ASP A 78 -19.31 18.96 -8.33
CA ASP A 78 -19.86 18.03 -7.34
C ASP A 78 -18.77 17.48 -6.41
N ILE A 79 -17.58 17.15 -6.93
CA ILE A 79 -16.40 16.76 -6.13
C ILE A 79 -15.96 17.93 -5.23
N ASP A 80 -15.86 19.15 -5.77
CA ASP A 80 -15.40 20.30 -5.01
C ASP A 80 -16.41 20.76 -3.93
N ARG A 81 -17.72 20.48 -4.13
CA ARG A 81 -18.72 20.60 -3.06
C ARG A 81 -18.52 19.54 -1.97
N ILE A 82 -18.33 18.28 -2.34
CA ILE A 82 -18.10 17.18 -1.38
C ILE A 82 -16.82 17.43 -0.55
N LEU A 83 -15.75 17.93 -1.17
CA LEU A 83 -14.51 18.32 -0.46
C LEU A 83 -14.70 19.52 0.47
N ARG A 84 -15.74 20.34 0.28
CA ARG A 84 -16.13 21.42 1.20
C ARG A 84 -17.01 20.93 2.34
N GLU A 85 -17.91 19.98 2.10
CA GLU A 85 -18.72 19.31 3.14
C GLU A 85 -17.85 18.44 4.06
N ILE A 86 -16.87 17.71 3.53
CA ILE A 86 -15.89 16.95 4.34
C ILE A 86 -15.08 17.87 5.28
N ARG A 87 -14.90 19.14 4.92
CA ARG A 87 -14.16 20.13 5.73
C ARG A 87 -14.99 20.81 6.83
N SER A 88 -16.31 20.64 6.88
CA SER A 88 -17.13 21.21 7.98
C SER A 88 -17.29 20.28 9.18
N ASP A 89 -17.23 18.96 8.97
CA ASP A 89 -17.70 17.97 9.96
C ASP A 89 -16.56 17.39 10.82
N SER A 90 -15.46 18.14 10.97
CA SER A 90 -14.30 17.80 11.82
C SER A 90 -14.45 18.38 13.24
N GLU A 91 -15.32 17.77 14.06
CA GLU A 91 -15.38 17.99 15.51
C GLU A 91 -14.33 17.11 16.25
N PRO A 92 -13.88 17.49 17.47
CA PRO A 92 -12.45 17.48 17.79
C PRO A 92 -11.88 16.22 18.45
N ASP A 93 -10.58 15.99 18.20
CA ASP A 93 -9.72 15.07 18.95
C ASP A 93 -9.69 15.39 20.47
N GLU A 94 -9.55 14.36 21.31
CA GLU A 94 -9.62 14.49 22.76
C GLU A 94 -8.52 15.37 23.36
N VAL A 95 -8.95 16.39 24.13
CA VAL A 95 -8.05 17.29 24.87
C VAL A 95 -7.31 16.53 25.97
N ASN A 96 -6.04 16.19 25.74
CA ASN A 96 -5.12 15.71 26.76
C ASN A 96 -3.93 16.66 26.97
N GLN A 97 -3.74 17.05 28.22
CA GLN A 97 -3.00 18.23 28.66
C GLN A 97 -1.51 18.19 28.30
N ILE A 98 -1.05 19.17 27.50
CA ILE A 98 0.37 19.58 27.47
C ILE A 98 0.61 20.47 28.71
N PRO A 99 1.66 20.25 29.52
CA PRO A 99 1.95 21.06 30.71
C PRO A 99 2.57 22.45 30.38
N PHE A 100 2.03 23.15 29.38
CA PHE A 100 2.26 24.56 29.13
C PHE A 100 0.92 25.22 28.79
N GLY A 101 0.50 26.18 29.63
CA GLY A 101 -0.87 26.68 29.64
C GLY A 101 -1.22 27.58 28.46
N PHE A 102 -1.98 27.05 27.50
CA PHE A 102 -2.78 27.83 26.55
C PHE A 102 -4.25 27.48 26.74
N ASN A 103 -5.03 28.45 27.25
CA ASN A 103 -6.48 28.32 27.38
C ASN A 103 -7.18 28.58 26.04
N SER A 104 -8.25 27.83 25.77
CA SER A 104 -8.98 27.85 24.51
C SER A 104 -9.63 29.21 24.20
N ALA A 105 -8.98 29.98 23.33
CA ALA A 105 -9.59 31.03 22.53
C ALA A 105 -9.04 30.92 21.10
N ALA A 106 -9.91 31.05 20.10
CA ALA A 106 -9.52 30.93 18.69
C ALA A 106 -8.75 32.18 18.20
N ALA A 107 -7.51 32.33 18.68
CA ALA A 107 -6.57 33.30 18.14
C ALA A 107 -6.09 32.80 16.77
N ALA A 108 -6.65 33.36 15.70
CA ALA A 108 -6.15 33.17 14.34
C ALA A 108 -4.73 33.78 14.24
N LEU A 109 -3.72 32.95 14.48
CA LEU A 109 -2.32 33.32 14.26
C LEU A 109 -2.10 33.46 12.76
N ASN A 110 -2.02 34.71 12.30
CA ASN A 110 -1.52 35.06 10.96
C ASN A 110 -0.02 34.74 10.88
N TYR A 111 0.33 33.46 10.83
CA TYR A 111 1.66 33.02 10.41
C TYR A 111 1.90 33.55 9.00
N THR A 112 2.94 34.36 8.81
CA THR A 112 3.38 34.70 7.46
C THR A 112 4.12 33.51 6.88
N SER A 113 4.11 33.34 5.55
CA SER A 113 4.85 32.25 4.91
C SER A 113 6.35 32.27 5.24
N ALA A 114 6.91 33.43 5.63
CA ALA A 114 8.27 33.55 6.13
C ALA A 114 8.47 32.91 7.53
N ASP A 115 7.53 33.10 8.46
CA ASP A 115 7.55 32.46 9.78
C ASP A 115 7.43 30.93 9.63
N VAL A 116 6.59 30.48 8.71
CA VAL A 116 6.39 29.06 8.39
C VAL A 116 7.66 28.45 7.78
N ILE A 117 8.32 29.14 6.85
CA ILE A 117 9.61 28.70 6.28
C ILE A 117 10.72 28.68 7.35
N ALA A 118 10.73 29.64 8.28
CA ALA A 118 11.67 29.64 9.41
C ALA A 118 11.41 28.48 10.39
N ALA A 119 10.13 28.13 10.63
CA ALA A 119 9.76 26.96 11.44
C ALA A 119 10.13 25.63 10.74
N ALA A 120 9.92 25.53 9.43
CA ALA A 120 10.35 24.39 8.61
C ALA A 120 11.88 24.17 8.67
N ALA A 121 12.66 25.26 8.66
CA ALA A 121 14.12 25.22 8.80
C ALA A 121 14.62 24.80 10.20
N ASN A 122 13.76 24.79 11.22
CA ASN A 122 14.08 24.33 12.56
C ASN A 122 13.76 22.83 12.79
N TYR A 123 13.04 22.17 11.88
CA TYR A 123 12.79 20.73 11.97
C TYR A 123 14.07 19.94 11.63
N THR A 124 14.36 18.87 12.37
CA THR A 124 15.48 17.96 12.07
C THR A 124 15.07 16.51 12.30
N LEU A 125 15.60 15.58 11.49
CA LEU A 125 15.45 14.14 11.69
C LEU A 125 16.35 13.60 12.83
N GLY A 126 16.89 14.47 13.68
CA GLY A 126 17.86 14.18 14.74
C GLY A 126 19.23 14.85 14.54
N PRO A 127 20.20 14.60 15.43
CA PRO A 127 21.52 15.26 15.40
C PRO A 127 22.25 15.05 14.08
N LYS A 128 22.96 16.09 13.61
CA LYS A 128 23.72 16.03 12.36
C LYS A 128 24.91 15.09 12.48
N ILE A 129 25.09 14.26 11.46
CA ILE A 129 26.25 13.37 11.26
C ILE A 129 26.93 13.84 9.96
N SER A 130 28.27 13.77 9.91
CA SER A 130 29.07 14.23 8.76
C SER A 130 30.21 13.28 8.36
N ASP A 131 30.37 12.19 9.10
CA ASP A 131 31.42 11.17 8.98
C ASP A 131 30.83 9.76 8.85
N TRP A 132 29.55 9.62 8.45
CA TRP A 132 28.83 8.34 8.49
C TRP A 132 29.49 7.24 7.66
N ASP A 133 30.01 7.57 6.48
CA ASP A 133 30.72 6.60 5.63
C ASP A 133 31.97 6.04 6.33
N GLU A 134 32.66 6.87 7.12
CA GLU A 134 33.83 6.46 7.89
C GLU A 134 33.43 5.61 9.12
N GLN A 135 32.37 5.99 9.83
CA GLN A 135 31.82 5.19 10.93
C GLN A 135 31.38 3.82 10.44
N ARG A 136 30.66 3.77 9.32
CA ARG A 136 30.19 2.55 8.66
C ARG A 136 31.36 1.68 8.17
N GLN A 137 32.40 2.27 7.57
CA GLN A 137 33.60 1.54 7.15
C GLN A 137 34.37 0.94 8.34
N ARG A 138 34.53 1.69 9.45
CA ARG A 138 35.13 1.18 10.70
C ARG A 138 34.31 0.00 11.22
N TRP A 139 33.00 0.18 11.38
CA TRP A 139 32.10 -0.86 11.89
C TRP A 139 32.13 -2.14 11.03
N LEU A 140 32.10 -2.02 9.69
CA LEU A 140 32.19 -3.17 8.78
C LEU A 140 33.53 -3.91 8.88
N SER A 141 34.61 -3.21 9.24
CA SER A 141 35.93 -3.80 9.45
C SER A 141 36.00 -4.56 10.78
N ASP A 142 35.37 -4.02 11.83
CA ASP A 142 35.32 -4.61 13.17
C ASP A 142 34.30 -5.77 13.27
N ASN A 143 33.30 -5.82 12.38
CA ASN A 143 32.18 -6.78 12.42
C ASN A 143 32.08 -7.67 11.17
N PRO A 144 33.12 -8.48 10.83
CA PRO A 144 33.15 -9.29 9.60
C PRO A 144 32.08 -10.40 9.52
N GLY A 145 31.37 -10.69 10.62
CA GLY A 145 30.18 -11.56 10.62
C GLY A 145 28.94 -10.93 9.97
N PHE A 146 28.93 -9.61 9.73
CA PHE A 146 27.81 -8.87 9.16
C PHE A 146 28.24 -8.12 7.88
N PRO A 147 28.59 -8.85 6.79
CA PRO A 147 29.06 -8.22 5.56
C PRO A 147 27.93 -7.51 4.81
N SER A 148 28.27 -6.39 4.17
CA SER A 148 27.37 -5.60 3.31
C SER A 148 27.17 -6.16 1.90
N ARG A 149 27.80 -7.30 1.61
CA ARG A 149 27.56 -8.14 0.43
C ARG A 149 27.36 -9.59 0.86
N SER A 150 26.52 -10.31 0.12
CA SER A 150 26.34 -11.75 0.27
C SER A 150 27.64 -12.51 -0.10
N PRO A 151 27.74 -13.82 0.23
CA PRO A 151 28.80 -14.68 -0.30
C PRO A 151 28.83 -14.77 -1.84
N SER A 152 27.73 -14.42 -2.52
CA SER A 152 27.63 -14.29 -3.98
C SER A 152 27.95 -12.88 -4.50
N GLY A 153 28.46 -11.98 -3.65
CA GLY A 153 28.88 -10.62 -4.00
C GLY A 153 27.74 -9.59 -4.13
N LYS A 154 26.48 -10.02 -4.11
CA LYS A 154 25.31 -9.12 -4.20
C LYS A 154 25.24 -8.19 -2.97
N PRO A 155 25.04 -6.87 -3.13
CA PRO A 155 24.78 -5.96 -2.02
C PRO A 155 23.62 -6.41 -1.11
N ARG A 156 23.75 -6.24 0.20
CA ARG A 156 22.68 -6.52 1.18
C ARG A 156 21.56 -5.47 1.06
N ILE A 157 20.33 -5.92 0.82
CA ILE A 157 19.13 -5.09 0.81
C ILE A 157 18.30 -5.35 2.08
N LEU A 158 17.75 -4.28 2.66
CA LEU A 158 16.65 -4.34 3.63
C LEU A 158 15.41 -3.73 2.98
N LEU A 159 14.37 -4.53 2.75
CA LEU A 159 13.07 -4.04 2.27
C LEU A 159 12.28 -3.48 3.46
N VAL A 160 11.75 -2.27 3.30
CA VAL A 160 11.05 -1.51 4.34
C VAL A 160 9.67 -1.13 3.84
N THR A 161 8.66 -1.53 4.59
CA THR A 161 7.24 -1.27 4.34
C THR A 161 6.59 -0.88 5.67
N GLY A 162 5.38 -0.35 5.65
CA GLY A 162 4.61 -0.12 6.87
C GLY A 162 3.17 0.29 6.65
N SER A 163 2.43 0.40 7.74
CA SER A 163 1.06 0.90 7.80
C SER A 163 0.85 1.68 9.12
N PRO A 164 -0.28 2.38 9.30
CA PRO A 164 -0.66 2.92 10.61
C PRO A 164 -0.69 1.84 11.71
N PRO A 165 -0.52 2.22 13.00
CA PRO A 165 -0.68 1.32 14.15
C PRO A 165 -2.14 0.91 14.41
N ASN A 166 -3.09 1.75 14.01
CA ASN A 166 -4.51 1.57 14.25
C ASN A 166 -5.13 0.70 13.13
N PRO A 167 -6.23 -0.02 13.41
CA PRO A 167 -7.04 -0.67 12.38
C PRO A 167 -7.48 0.33 11.30
N CYS A 168 -7.71 -0.16 10.09
CA CYS A 168 -8.12 0.66 8.97
C CYS A 168 -9.54 1.24 9.14
N ASP A 169 -9.76 2.49 8.69
CA ASP A 169 -11.08 3.14 8.61
C ASP A 169 -12.11 2.22 7.92
N ASN A 170 -11.64 1.52 6.89
CA ASN A 170 -12.36 0.49 6.18
C ASN A 170 -11.81 -0.89 6.59
N PRO A 171 -12.56 -1.72 7.34
CA PRO A 171 -12.04 -2.98 7.91
C PRO A 171 -11.58 -4.05 6.89
N ILE A 172 -11.90 -3.91 5.60
CA ILE A 172 -11.32 -4.78 4.55
C ILE A 172 -9.88 -4.37 4.21
N GLY A 173 -9.47 -3.13 4.52
CA GLY A 173 -8.13 -2.61 4.32
C GLY A 173 -7.07 -3.47 5.01
N ASP A 174 -7.29 -3.83 6.28
CA ASP A 174 -6.42 -4.73 7.05
C ASP A 174 -6.19 -6.09 6.36
N HIS A 175 -7.21 -6.61 5.66
CA HIS A 175 -7.06 -7.83 4.87
C HIS A 175 -6.13 -7.62 3.66
N TYR A 176 -6.22 -6.48 2.98
CA TYR A 176 -5.34 -6.18 1.85
C TYR A 176 -3.92 -5.77 2.30
N LEU A 177 -3.75 -5.16 3.47
CA LEU A 177 -2.45 -4.99 4.12
C LEU A 177 -1.80 -6.36 4.41
N LEU A 178 -2.56 -7.31 4.98
CA LEU A 178 -2.07 -8.67 5.22
C LEU A 178 -1.68 -9.39 3.92
N LYS A 179 -2.48 -9.25 2.85
CA LYS A 179 -2.15 -9.79 1.52
C LYS A 179 -0.89 -9.14 0.93
N GLY A 180 -0.74 -7.82 1.03
CA GLY A 180 0.47 -7.10 0.62
C GLY A 180 1.71 -7.52 1.42
N THR A 181 1.55 -7.78 2.72
CA THR A 181 2.61 -8.29 3.60
C THR A 181 3.03 -9.70 3.19
N LYS A 182 2.09 -10.63 2.93
CA LYS A 182 2.40 -11.96 2.38
C LYS A 182 3.17 -11.86 1.06
N ASN A 183 2.68 -11.04 0.13
CA ASN A 183 3.31 -10.83 -1.18
C ASN A 183 4.78 -10.37 -1.05
N LYS A 184 5.04 -9.37 -0.20
CA LYS A 184 6.41 -8.91 0.11
C LYS A 184 7.26 -10.00 0.78
N ILE A 185 6.69 -10.76 1.74
CA ILE A 185 7.38 -11.89 2.41
C ILE A 185 7.77 -12.99 1.41
N ASP A 186 6.89 -13.32 0.46
CA ASP A 186 7.17 -14.36 -0.54
C ASP A 186 8.32 -13.97 -1.46
N TYR A 187 8.31 -12.75 -2.00
CA TYR A 187 9.40 -12.21 -2.81
C TYR A 187 10.72 -12.16 -2.02
N CYS A 188 10.70 -11.57 -0.82
CA CYS A 188 11.90 -11.43 0.00
C CYS A 188 12.53 -12.79 0.37
N ARG A 189 11.69 -13.81 0.65
CA ARG A 189 12.14 -15.18 0.92
C ARG A 189 12.76 -15.86 -0.31
N ILE A 190 12.26 -15.58 -1.52
CA ILE A 190 12.83 -16.12 -2.78
C ILE A 190 14.22 -15.52 -3.02
N HIS A 191 14.37 -14.20 -2.90
CA HIS A 191 15.60 -13.48 -3.28
C HIS A 191 16.60 -13.27 -2.12
N GLY A 192 16.31 -13.77 -0.92
CA GLY A 192 17.21 -13.67 0.24
C GLY A 192 17.32 -12.26 0.82
N ILE A 193 16.24 -11.49 0.76
CA ILE A 193 16.15 -10.09 1.24
C ILE A 193 15.55 -10.07 2.64
N GLU A 194 16.10 -9.24 3.53
CA GLU A 194 15.56 -9.02 4.88
C GLU A 194 14.42 -8.00 4.82
N ILE A 195 13.38 -8.16 5.64
CA ILE A 195 12.18 -7.29 5.63
C ILE A 195 11.88 -6.69 7.00
N VAL A 196 11.66 -5.36 7.02
CA VAL A 196 11.09 -4.63 8.16
C VAL A 196 9.70 -4.14 7.80
N TYR A 197 8.73 -4.49 8.65
CA TYR A 197 7.37 -3.92 8.60
C TYR A 197 7.20 -2.98 9.79
N ASN A 198 7.05 -1.68 9.53
CA ASN A 198 6.81 -0.68 10.56
C ASN A 198 5.31 -0.47 10.83
N MET A 199 4.95 -0.35 12.11
CA MET A 199 3.64 0.09 12.59
C MET A 199 3.75 1.27 13.57
N ALA A 200 4.94 1.79 13.85
CA ALA A 200 5.17 2.85 14.83
C ALA A 200 5.32 4.23 14.18
N HIS A 201 4.66 5.24 14.75
CA HIS A 201 4.98 6.65 14.50
C HIS A 201 6.22 7.04 15.31
N LEU A 202 7.39 7.03 14.65
CA LEU A 202 8.67 7.41 15.26
C LEU A 202 8.79 8.93 15.48
N ASP A 203 8.02 9.70 14.72
CA ASP A 203 7.91 11.15 14.79
C ASP A 203 6.40 11.52 14.75
N ARG A 204 6.00 12.61 15.41
CA ARG A 204 4.61 13.07 15.47
C ARG A 204 4.29 14.14 14.41
N GLU A 205 5.29 14.82 13.87
CA GLU A 205 5.15 15.87 12.87
C GLU A 205 5.23 15.29 11.46
N LEU A 206 6.10 14.29 11.24
CA LEU A 206 6.16 13.51 9.99
C LEU A 206 5.14 12.36 9.98
N ALA A 207 3.86 12.70 10.07
CA ALA A 207 2.74 11.77 9.95
C ALA A 207 2.33 11.50 8.48
N GLY A 208 1.61 10.41 8.23
CA GLY A 208 1.18 10.02 6.88
C GLY A 208 2.34 9.50 6.02
N TYR A 209 2.33 9.80 4.72
CA TYR A 209 3.35 9.35 3.77
C TYR A 209 4.78 9.76 4.17
N TRP A 210 4.92 10.91 4.85
CA TRP A 210 6.18 11.42 5.40
C TRP A 210 6.85 10.53 6.46
N ALA A 211 6.12 9.62 7.09
CA ALA A 211 6.65 8.75 8.14
C ALA A 211 7.79 7.81 7.67
N LYS A 212 7.96 7.65 6.35
CA LYS A 212 9.06 6.87 5.76
C LYS A 212 10.43 7.50 6.03
N LEU A 213 10.58 8.84 6.02
CA LEU A 213 11.87 9.53 6.21
C LEU A 213 12.57 9.21 7.56
N PRO A 214 11.94 9.42 8.74
CA PRO A 214 12.60 9.17 10.02
C PRO A 214 12.85 7.67 10.25
N LEU A 215 12.00 6.80 9.70
CA LEU A 215 12.21 5.35 9.72
C LEU A 215 13.43 4.93 8.88
N ILE A 216 13.55 5.41 7.64
CA ILE A 216 14.70 5.11 6.77
C ILE A 216 16.00 5.60 7.42
N ARG A 217 16.03 6.83 7.95
CA ARG A 217 17.19 7.37 8.70
C ARG A 217 17.54 6.50 9.90
N ARG A 218 16.53 6.07 10.68
CA ARG A 218 16.75 5.22 11.86
C ARG A 218 17.28 3.84 11.48
N LEU A 219 16.79 3.24 10.40
CA LEU A 219 17.25 1.94 9.93
C LEU A 219 18.67 2.01 9.36
N MET A 220 19.01 3.03 8.56
CA MET A 220 20.39 3.24 8.07
C MET A 220 21.41 3.26 9.22
N LEU A 221 21.12 4.05 10.27
CA LEU A 221 21.99 4.20 11.44
C LEU A 221 21.98 2.99 12.38
N SER A 222 20.97 2.11 12.29
CA SER A 222 20.87 0.89 13.11
C SER A 222 21.40 -0.35 12.39
N HIS A 223 21.50 -0.32 11.06
CA HIS A 223 21.92 -1.41 10.19
C HIS A 223 23.09 -1.01 9.27
N PRO A 224 24.29 -0.69 9.81
CA PRO A 224 25.47 -0.39 9.01
C PRO A 224 25.89 -1.53 8.06
N GLU A 225 25.49 -2.78 8.32
CA GLU A 225 25.65 -3.91 7.41
C GLU A 225 24.82 -3.77 6.13
N VAL A 226 23.67 -3.11 6.17
CA VAL A 226 22.81 -2.97 4.98
C VAL A 226 23.41 -1.96 4.01
N GLU A 227 23.49 -2.32 2.72
CA GLU A 227 23.99 -1.45 1.66
C GLU A 227 22.87 -0.63 1.01
N TRP A 228 21.68 -1.22 0.85
CA TRP A 228 20.50 -0.55 0.30
C TRP A 228 19.30 -0.69 1.24
N ILE A 229 18.70 0.44 1.63
CA ILE A 229 17.33 0.47 2.11
C ILE A 229 16.42 0.52 0.88
N TRP A 230 15.47 -0.40 0.74
CA TRP A 230 14.46 -0.37 -0.30
C TRP A 230 13.11 -0.06 0.33
N TRP A 231 12.62 1.16 0.17
CA TRP A 231 11.27 1.52 0.60
C TRP A 231 10.25 1.01 -0.41
N MET A 232 9.16 0.41 0.08
CA MET A 232 8.03 -0.04 -0.74
C MET A 232 6.69 0.19 0.00
N ASP A 233 5.82 1.02 -0.57
CA ASP A 233 4.50 1.36 0.00
C ASP A 233 3.61 0.12 0.20
N SER A 234 2.68 0.19 1.16
CA SER A 234 1.85 -0.96 1.57
C SER A 234 1.02 -1.57 0.43
N ASP A 235 0.54 -0.72 -0.46
CA ASP A 235 -0.31 -0.99 -1.63
C ASP A 235 0.49 -1.13 -2.95
N ALA A 236 1.82 -1.14 -2.87
CA ALA A 236 2.68 -1.70 -3.90
C ALA A 236 2.84 -3.22 -3.73
N LEU A 237 2.58 -3.99 -4.80
CA LEU A 237 2.69 -5.44 -4.82
C LEU A 237 3.75 -5.88 -5.83
N PHE A 238 4.57 -6.86 -5.48
CA PHE A 238 5.36 -7.62 -6.45
C PHE A 238 4.43 -8.40 -7.36
N THR A 239 4.64 -8.27 -8.67
CA THR A 239 3.89 -8.98 -9.71
C THR A 239 4.81 -9.81 -10.60
N ASP A 240 6.12 -9.57 -10.59
CA ASP A 240 7.16 -10.51 -11.04
C ASP A 240 7.88 -11.11 -9.81
N MET A 241 7.81 -12.43 -9.64
CA MET A 241 8.43 -13.20 -8.56
C MET A 241 9.73 -13.91 -8.98
N ALA A 242 10.25 -13.60 -10.19
CA ALA A 242 11.52 -14.09 -10.68
C ALA A 242 12.50 -12.95 -11.01
N PHE A 243 12.01 -11.75 -11.35
CA PHE A 243 12.84 -10.59 -11.64
C PHE A 243 13.69 -10.16 -10.43
N GLU A 244 14.99 -9.95 -10.68
CA GLU A 244 15.93 -9.36 -9.73
C GLU A 244 16.36 -7.95 -10.16
N ILE A 245 16.47 -7.06 -9.18
CA ILE A 245 16.96 -5.69 -9.38
C ILE A 245 18.43 -5.74 -9.85
N PRO A 246 18.79 -5.11 -10.99
CA PRO A 246 20.13 -5.20 -11.58
C PRO A 246 21.13 -4.26 -10.88
N LEU A 247 21.42 -4.51 -9.60
CA LEU A 247 22.12 -3.61 -8.67
C LEU A 247 23.46 -3.04 -9.19
N ASP A 248 24.20 -3.78 -10.01
CA ASP A 248 25.48 -3.33 -10.56
C ASP A 248 25.33 -2.12 -11.51
N ARG A 249 24.16 -1.97 -12.15
CA ARG A 249 23.76 -0.76 -12.91
C ARG A 249 23.80 0.51 -12.05
N TYR A 250 23.51 0.38 -10.76
CA TYR A 250 23.43 1.48 -9.80
C TYR A 250 24.70 1.66 -8.96
N SER A 251 25.80 0.99 -9.32
CA SER A 251 27.08 1.04 -8.61
C SER A 251 27.61 2.45 -8.37
N ALA A 252 27.38 3.40 -9.29
CA ALA A 252 27.78 4.81 -9.14
C ALA A 252 26.77 5.70 -8.38
N HIS A 253 25.54 5.23 -8.15
CA HIS A 253 24.39 6.02 -7.70
C HIS A 253 24.00 5.70 -6.24
N ASN A 254 23.25 6.58 -5.59
CA ASN A 254 22.84 6.44 -4.19
C ASN A 254 21.31 6.44 -3.99
N LEU A 255 20.55 7.04 -4.91
CA LEU A 255 19.10 6.88 -5.02
C LEU A 255 18.77 6.22 -6.36
N VAL A 256 17.89 5.23 -6.34
CA VAL A 256 17.31 4.59 -7.53
C VAL A 256 15.80 4.66 -7.40
N ILE A 257 15.14 5.37 -8.31
CA ILE A 257 13.71 5.68 -8.23
C ILE A 257 13.07 5.56 -9.61
N HIS A 258 11.86 5.01 -9.67
CA HIS A 258 11.15 4.91 -10.95
C HIS A 258 10.69 6.29 -11.43
N GLY A 259 10.82 6.57 -12.71
CA GLY A 259 10.32 7.82 -13.29
C GLY A 259 10.75 8.05 -14.74
N TYR A 260 10.51 9.25 -15.25
CA TYR A 260 10.80 9.64 -16.63
C TYR A 260 11.54 10.98 -16.65
N THR A 261 12.67 11.03 -17.34
CA THR A 261 13.57 12.21 -17.32
C THR A 261 13.01 13.42 -18.06
N ASP A 262 12.15 13.22 -19.08
CA ASP A 262 11.43 14.30 -19.76
C ASP A 262 10.32 14.88 -18.86
N LEU A 263 9.55 14.01 -18.20
CA LEU A 263 8.53 14.42 -17.23
C LEU A 263 9.17 15.19 -16.07
N LEU A 264 10.38 14.79 -15.66
CA LEU A 264 11.13 15.46 -14.60
C LEU A 264 11.70 16.80 -15.09
N PHE A 265 12.67 16.78 -16.00
CA PHE A 265 13.49 17.97 -16.31
C PHE A 265 12.91 18.90 -17.37
N ASP A 266 12.04 18.42 -18.27
CA ASP A 266 11.49 19.25 -19.35
C ASP A 266 10.08 19.77 -19.00
N LYS A 267 9.32 19.02 -18.20
CA LYS A 267 7.93 19.33 -17.83
C LYS A 267 7.72 19.65 -16.35
N HIS A 268 8.69 19.37 -15.47
CA HIS A 268 8.57 19.55 -14.02
C HIS A 268 7.32 18.88 -13.41
N SER A 269 6.86 17.75 -13.95
CA SER A 269 5.60 17.13 -13.56
C SER A 269 5.66 16.47 -12.19
N TRP A 270 4.63 16.62 -11.38
CA TRP A 270 4.56 16.03 -10.03
C TRP A 270 4.46 14.48 -10.00
N ILE A 271 4.19 13.85 -11.15
CA ILE A 271 4.20 12.40 -11.34
C ILE A 271 5.44 11.91 -12.13
N SER A 272 6.46 12.75 -12.27
CA SER A 272 7.69 12.41 -12.99
C SER A 272 8.53 11.31 -12.33
N LEU A 273 8.43 11.17 -11.00
CA LEU A 273 9.06 10.15 -10.17
C LEU A 273 8.00 9.53 -9.24
N ASN A 274 8.19 8.30 -8.74
CA ASN A 274 7.34 7.72 -7.68
C ASN A 274 8.14 7.29 -6.44
N THR A 275 7.84 7.89 -5.28
CA THR A 275 8.49 7.58 -3.98
C THR A 275 7.82 6.43 -3.22
N GLY A 276 6.99 5.64 -3.89
CA GLY A 276 6.38 4.43 -3.34
C GLY A 276 7.15 3.14 -3.59
N SER A 277 8.20 3.18 -4.40
CA SER A 277 9.18 2.10 -4.55
C SER A 277 10.52 2.66 -5.00
N PHE A 278 11.50 2.71 -4.09
CA PHE A 278 12.83 3.26 -4.38
C PHE A 278 13.92 2.64 -3.49
N LEU A 279 15.15 2.58 -4.00
CA LEU A 279 16.33 2.14 -3.26
C LEU A 279 17.19 3.36 -2.87
N LEU A 280 17.61 3.42 -1.61
CA LEU A 280 18.47 4.46 -1.07
C LEU A 280 19.67 3.81 -0.35
N ARG A 281 20.89 4.12 -0.81
CA ARG A 281 22.14 3.52 -0.31
C ARG A 281 22.44 3.99 1.11
N ASN A 282 22.93 3.10 1.97
CA ASN A 282 23.37 3.46 3.32
C ASN A 282 24.72 4.19 3.27
N CYS A 283 24.69 5.52 3.13
CA CYS A 283 25.87 6.39 3.01
C CYS A 283 25.57 7.83 3.48
N GLN A 284 26.60 8.64 3.72
CA GLN A 284 26.50 10.02 4.21
C GLN A 284 25.61 10.89 3.31
N TRP A 285 25.78 10.77 1.99
CA TRP A 285 24.96 11.49 0.99
C TRP A 285 23.45 11.25 1.18
N SER A 286 23.06 10.03 1.58
CA SER A 286 21.64 9.70 1.79
C SER A 286 21.10 10.30 3.10
N LEU A 287 21.93 10.41 4.15
CA LEU A 287 21.56 11.16 5.36
C LEU A 287 21.38 12.65 5.02
N ASP A 288 22.28 13.21 4.20
CA ASP A 288 22.19 14.59 3.74
C ASP A 288 20.95 14.85 2.86
N LEU A 289 20.56 13.89 2.01
CA LEU A 289 19.33 13.95 1.22
C LEU A 289 18.08 13.92 2.12
N LEU A 290 18.04 13.02 3.10
CA LEU A 290 16.91 12.90 4.05
C LEU A 290 16.75 14.20 4.86
N ASP A 291 17.85 14.79 5.35
CA ASP A 291 17.83 16.08 6.03
C ASP A 291 17.32 17.23 5.11
N ALA A 292 17.60 17.17 3.80
CA ALA A 292 17.16 18.17 2.83
C ALA A 292 15.73 17.95 2.29
N TRP A 293 15.20 16.73 2.37
CA TRP A 293 13.86 16.35 1.91
C TRP A 293 12.79 16.58 2.99
N ALA A 294 13.15 16.37 4.27
CA ALA A 294 12.23 16.50 5.41
C ALA A 294 11.54 17.87 5.62
N PRO A 295 12.10 19.06 5.31
CA PRO A 295 11.55 20.34 5.77
C PRO A 295 10.12 20.67 5.32
N MET A 296 9.63 20.09 4.22
CA MET A 296 8.24 20.28 3.77
C MET A 296 7.22 19.35 4.45
N GLY A 297 7.68 18.40 5.27
CA GLY A 297 6.85 17.34 5.86
C GLY A 297 6.15 17.61 7.19
N PRO A 298 6.62 18.50 8.10
CA PRO A 298 5.94 18.76 9.37
C PRO A 298 4.49 19.22 9.16
N LYS A 299 3.53 18.45 9.67
CA LYS A 299 2.08 18.63 9.48
C LYS A 299 1.55 20.02 9.88
N GLY A 300 0.36 20.36 9.37
CA GLY A 300 -0.26 21.66 9.59
C GLY A 300 0.43 22.77 8.77
N PRO A 301 0.55 24.02 9.28
CA PRO A 301 0.92 25.17 8.46
C PRO A 301 2.18 25.02 7.60
N ILE A 302 3.20 24.29 8.08
CA ILE A 302 4.43 24.01 7.31
C ILE A 302 4.11 23.21 6.05
N ARG A 303 3.44 22.07 6.19
CA ARG A 303 3.02 21.21 5.08
C ARG A 303 1.96 21.88 4.19
N ASP A 304 1.09 22.72 4.75
CA ASP A 304 0.07 23.46 4.00
C ASP A 304 0.67 24.55 3.09
N GLU A 305 1.57 25.39 3.62
CA GLU A 305 2.29 26.39 2.80
C GLU A 305 3.24 25.72 1.80
N ALA A 306 3.94 24.65 2.20
CA ALA A 306 4.75 23.86 1.28
C ALA A 306 3.89 23.24 0.15
N GLY A 307 2.67 22.79 0.44
CA GLY A 307 1.73 22.30 -0.57
C GLY A 307 1.39 23.36 -1.63
N LYS A 308 1.19 24.62 -1.21
CA LYS A 308 0.99 25.76 -2.12
C LYS A 308 2.22 26.03 -2.98
N ILE A 309 3.42 25.98 -2.41
CA ILE A 309 4.69 26.13 -3.14
C ILE A 309 4.83 25.02 -4.21
N LEU A 310 4.57 23.77 -3.84
CA LEU A 310 4.67 22.62 -4.76
C LEU A 310 3.64 22.70 -5.89
N THR A 311 2.38 23.06 -5.59
CA THR A 311 1.34 23.26 -6.62
C THR A 311 1.62 24.46 -7.53
N ALA A 312 2.37 25.46 -7.07
CA ALA A 312 2.79 26.59 -7.90
C ALA A 312 4.02 26.31 -8.78
N ASN A 313 4.77 25.21 -8.54
CA ASN A 313 6.04 24.91 -9.21
C ASN A 313 6.06 23.59 -10.01
N LEU A 314 5.10 22.69 -9.83
CA LEU A 314 5.08 21.36 -10.47
C LEU A 314 3.87 21.19 -11.41
N GLU A 315 4.11 20.79 -12.66
CA GLU A 315 3.05 20.65 -13.66
C GLU A 315 2.05 19.55 -13.27
N GLY A 316 0.77 19.90 -13.28
CA GLY A 316 -0.35 18.98 -13.07
C GLY A 316 -0.66 18.63 -11.61
N ARG A 317 0.04 19.22 -10.62
CA ARG A 317 -0.21 18.94 -9.20
C ARG A 317 -1.55 19.55 -8.74
N PRO A 318 -2.50 18.79 -8.19
CA PRO A 318 -3.71 19.36 -7.58
C PRO A 318 -3.39 20.14 -6.29
N ALA A 319 -4.37 20.86 -5.74
CA ALA A 319 -4.19 21.71 -4.55
C ALA A 319 -4.45 20.95 -3.24
N PHE A 320 -3.37 20.44 -2.61
CA PHE A 320 -3.40 19.74 -1.32
C PHE A 320 -2.08 19.92 -0.55
N GLU A 321 -2.04 19.45 0.71
CA GLU A 321 -0.84 19.47 1.58
C GLU A 321 0.41 18.90 0.88
N ALA A 322 1.61 19.34 1.24
CA ALA A 322 2.84 18.78 0.69
C ALA A 322 2.98 17.27 0.93
N ASP A 323 3.37 16.54 -0.12
CA ASP A 323 3.67 15.11 -0.13
C ASP A 323 5.16 14.87 -0.42
N ASP A 324 5.66 13.70 -0.02
CA ASP A 324 7.08 13.35 -0.14
C ASP A 324 7.52 13.21 -1.61
N GLN A 325 6.65 12.76 -2.51
CA GLN A 325 6.96 12.63 -3.94
C GLN A 325 7.21 14.00 -4.58
N SER A 326 6.27 14.93 -4.43
CA SER A 326 6.35 16.29 -4.94
C SER A 326 7.53 17.04 -4.32
N ALA A 327 7.78 16.89 -3.01
CA ALA A 327 8.91 17.52 -2.35
C ALA A 327 10.27 17.01 -2.86
N LEU A 328 10.40 15.71 -3.16
CA LEU A 328 11.62 15.16 -3.76
C LEU A 328 11.82 15.67 -5.19
N ILE A 329 10.77 15.69 -6.01
CA ILE A 329 10.81 16.23 -7.38
C ILE A 329 11.27 17.70 -7.34
N TYR A 330 10.66 18.52 -6.47
CA TYR A 330 11.04 19.93 -6.31
C TYR A 330 12.49 20.10 -5.80
N LEU A 331 12.96 19.26 -4.88
CA LEU A 331 14.35 19.25 -4.40
C LEU A 331 15.35 18.92 -5.52
N LEU A 332 15.04 17.91 -6.36
CA LEU A 332 15.91 17.47 -7.45
C LEU A 332 15.93 18.45 -8.63
N LEU A 333 14.87 19.24 -8.83
CA LEU A 333 14.84 20.33 -9.80
C LEU A 333 15.57 21.59 -9.28
N SER A 334 15.29 22.01 -8.04
CA SER A 334 15.87 23.23 -7.46
C SER A 334 17.35 23.10 -7.04
N GLN A 335 17.84 21.87 -6.81
CA GLN A 335 19.22 21.60 -6.39
C GLN A 335 19.87 20.51 -7.26
N LYS A 336 19.59 20.50 -8.57
CA LYS A 336 20.08 19.49 -9.53
C LYS A 336 21.58 19.23 -9.41
N ASP A 337 22.39 20.27 -9.40
CA ASP A 337 23.87 20.20 -9.35
C ASP A 337 24.42 19.59 -8.04
N ARG A 338 23.60 19.47 -6.99
CA ARG A 338 23.97 18.89 -5.69
C ARG A 338 23.59 17.41 -5.59
N TRP A 339 22.51 16.98 -6.25
CA TRP A 339 21.91 15.66 -6.05
C TRP A 339 21.91 14.78 -7.31
N GLY A 340 21.77 15.38 -8.50
CA GLY A 340 21.47 14.68 -9.76
C GLY A 340 22.43 13.55 -10.11
N ASP A 341 23.74 13.79 -9.99
CA ASP A 341 24.82 12.82 -10.27
C ASP A 341 24.77 11.53 -9.42
N LYS A 342 23.89 11.48 -8.41
CA LYS A 342 23.66 10.32 -7.53
C LYS A 342 22.23 9.78 -7.56
N VAL A 343 21.36 10.32 -8.40
CA VAL A 343 20.01 9.80 -8.64
C VAL A 343 19.95 9.07 -9.98
N TYR A 344 19.62 7.78 -9.93
CA TYR A 344 19.24 7.03 -11.12
C TYR A 344 17.72 7.05 -11.29
N VAL A 345 17.24 7.63 -12.39
CA VAL A 345 15.82 7.59 -12.79
C VAL A 345 15.62 6.34 -13.65
N GLU A 346 14.95 5.33 -13.09
CA GLU A 346 14.75 4.04 -13.74
C GLU A 346 13.42 3.98 -14.51
N ASN A 347 13.48 3.50 -15.75
CA ASN A 347 12.33 3.37 -16.65
C ASN A 347 12.37 2.12 -17.54
N SER A 348 13.41 1.27 -17.42
CA SER A 348 13.56 0.05 -18.22
C SER A 348 12.81 -1.15 -17.65
N TYR A 349 12.21 -1.02 -16.47
CA TYR A 349 11.32 -1.99 -15.82
C TYR A 349 10.51 -1.27 -14.74
N TYR A 350 9.36 -1.84 -14.35
CA TYR A 350 8.45 -1.24 -13.39
C TYR A 350 8.91 -1.45 -11.94
N LEU A 351 9.98 -0.75 -11.53
CA LEU A 351 10.29 -0.54 -10.11
C LEU A 351 9.08 0.08 -9.38
N HIS A 352 8.30 0.92 -10.07
CA HIS A 352 6.90 1.21 -9.78
C HIS A 352 6.09 1.12 -11.09
N GLY A 353 5.01 0.34 -11.09
CA GLY A 353 4.07 0.26 -12.20
C GLY A 353 2.68 0.80 -11.83
N TYR A 354 2.21 1.82 -12.54
CA TYR A 354 0.91 2.45 -12.31
C TYR A 354 -0.24 1.50 -12.67
N TRP A 355 -1.01 1.06 -11.66
CA TRP A 355 -1.92 -0.07 -11.76
C TRP A 355 -2.95 -0.04 -12.92
N PRO A 356 -3.58 1.09 -13.32
CA PRO A 356 -4.62 1.07 -14.35
C PRO A 356 -4.10 0.74 -15.75
N GLY A 357 -2.79 0.91 -16.01
CA GLY A 357 -2.15 0.50 -17.27
C GLY A 357 -1.75 -0.98 -17.32
N LEU A 358 -1.85 -1.69 -16.19
CA LEU A 358 -1.30 -3.05 -16.02
C LEU A 358 -2.37 -4.10 -15.70
N VAL A 359 -3.30 -3.81 -14.79
CA VAL A 359 -4.15 -4.84 -14.18
C VAL A 359 -5.13 -5.52 -15.12
N ASP A 360 -5.49 -4.88 -16.24
CA ASP A 360 -6.38 -5.45 -17.25
C ASP A 360 -5.62 -6.26 -18.33
N ARG A 361 -4.27 -6.23 -18.33
CA ARG A 361 -3.40 -7.01 -19.24
C ARG A 361 -2.85 -8.31 -18.64
N TYR A 362 -3.14 -8.63 -17.37
CA TYR A 362 -2.58 -9.83 -16.73
C TYR A 362 -2.90 -11.16 -17.45
N GLU A 363 -4.10 -11.31 -18.01
CA GLU A 363 -4.45 -12.51 -18.79
C GLU A 363 -3.63 -12.60 -20.10
N GLU A 364 -3.39 -11.48 -20.79
CA GLU A 364 -2.50 -11.39 -21.97
C GLU A 364 -1.06 -11.77 -21.58
N MET A 365 -0.56 -11.23 -20.47
CA MET A 365 0.78 -11.52 -19.94
C MET A 365 0.96 -13.01 -19.59
N MET A 366 -0.06 -13.64 -19.00
CA MET A 366 -0.07 -15.07 -18.68
C MET A 366 -0.16 -16.01 -19.90
N GLU A 367 -0.57 -15.50 -21.06
CA GLU A 367 -0.67 -16.26 -22.31
C GLU A 367 0.58 -16.09 -23.20
N GLN A 368 1.13 -14.87 -23.28
CA GLN A 368 2.21 -14.51 -24.22
C GLN A 368 3.61 -14.51 -23.60
N TYR A 369 3.74 -14.30 -22.28
CA TYR A 369 5.02 -14.06 -21.60
C TYR A 369 5.20 -14.97 -20.37
N HIS A 370 6.27 -14.73 -19.63
CA HIS A 370 6.62 -15.42 -18.38
C HIS A 370 7.28 -14.41 -17.42
N PRO A 371 7.32 -14.68 -16.10
CA PRO A 371 8.07 -13.85 -15.15
C PRO A 371 9.58 -13.84 -15.46
N GLY A 372 10.29 -12.84 -14.94
CA GLY A 372 11.70 -12.55 -15.18
C GLY A 372 11.96 -11.34 -16.10
N PHE A 373 10.94 -10.59 -16.51
CA PHE A 373 11.11 -9.40 -17.38
C PHE A 373 11.04 -8.09 -16.63
N GLY A 374 10.11 -7.96 -15.67
CA GLY A 374 9.87 -6.74 -14.88
C GLY A 374 9.20 -5.56 -15.60
N ASP A 375 9.01 -5.61 -16.92
CA ASP A 375 8.55 -4.52 -17.80
C ASP A 375 7.10 -4.71 -18.31
N GLU A 376 6.71 -4.11 -19.45
CA GLU A 376 5.36 -4.22 -20.01
C GLU A 376 4.97 -5.62 -20.51
N ARG A 377 5.89 -6.58 -20.50
CA ARG A 377 5.66 -8.00 -20.77
C ARG A 377 5.28 -8.76 -19.50
N TRP A 378 5.86 -8.38 -18.36
CA TRP A 378 5.53 -8.92 -17.04
C TRP A 378 5.99 -7.93 -15.95
N PRO A 379 5.10 -7.10 -15.37
CA PRO A 379 5.51 -5.98 -14.54
C PRO A 379 6.10 -6.44 -13.22
N PHE A 380 7.20 -5.80 -12.79
CA PHE A 380 7.88 -6.13 -11.54
C PHE A 380 7.05 -5.73 -10.31
N VAL A 381 6.61 -4.47 -10.25
CA VAL A 381 5.76 -3.94 -9.18
C VAL A 381 4.49 -3.34 -9.78
N THR A 382 3.33 -3.77 -9.29
CA THR A 382 2.06 -3.06 -9.52
C THR A 382 1.70 -2.26 -8.27
N HIS A 383 1.67 -0.93 -8.39
CA HIS A 383 1.40 0.00 -7.29
C HIS A 383 -0.01 0.60 -7.41
N PHE A 384 -0.83 0.36 -6.39
CA PHE A 384 -2.24 0.78 -6.32
C PHE A 384 -2.45 2.25 -5.88
N VAL A 385 -1.59 3.15 -6.41
CA VAL A 385 -1.66 4.60 -6.18
C VAL A 385 -3.10 5.10 -6.29
N GLY A 386 -3.51 5.88 -5.29
CA GLY A 386 -4.85 6.46 -5.16
C GLY A 386 -5.95 5.53 -4.64
N CYS A 387 -5.72 4.21 -4.55
CA CYS A 387 -6.72 3.29 -3.99
C CYS A 387 -6.88 3.38 -2.47
N LYS A 388 -5.82 3.79 -1.75
CA LYS A 388 -5.81 4.09 -0.29
C LYS A 388 -6.64 3.09 0.55
N PRO A 389 -6.45 1.75 0.39
CA PRO A 389 -7.42 0.74 0.84
C PRO A 389 -7.66 0.67 2.35
N CYS A 390 -6.77 1.27 3.15
CA CYS A 390 -6.87 1.36 4.61
C CYS A 390 -7.60 2.64 5.10
N GLY A 391 -7.73 3.66 4.24
CA GLY A 391 -8.34 4.93 4.58
C GLY A 391 -9.81 5.04 4.13
N SER A 392 -10.45 6.12 4.58
CA SER A 392 -11.84 6.49 4.29
C SER A 392 -12.06 7.18 2.94
N TYR A 393 -11.00 7.69 2.30
CA TYR A 393 -11.07 8.36 1.00
C TYR A 393 -10.03 7.81 0.01
N GLY A 394 -10.39 7.72 -1.27
CA GLY A 394 -9.53 7.26 -2.36
C GLY A 394 -9.95 7.87 -3.70
N ASP A 395 -8.99 7.97 -4.62
CA ASP A 395 -9.13 8.68 -5.89
C ASP A 395 -9.81 7.80 -6.97
N TYR A 396 -10.12 6.54 -6.64
CA TYR A 396 -10.80 5.56 -7.47
C TYR A 396 -11.89 4.81 -6.69
N PRO A 397 -12.93 4.27 -7.35
CA PRO A 397 -13.95 3.46 -6.70
C PRO A 397 -13.36 2.25 -5.97
N VAL A 398 -13.65 2.15 -4.66
CA VAL A 398 -13.09 1.11 -3.77
C VAL A 398 -13.29 -0.30 -4.32
N GLU A 399 -14.47 -0.62 -4.89
CA GLU A 399 -14.71 -1.92 -5.53
C GLU A 399 -13.77 -2.22 -6.70
N LYS A 400 -13.43 -1.21 -7.53
CA LYS A 400 -12.47 -1.35 -8.64
C LYS A 400 -11.07 -1.59 -8.11
N CYS A 401 -10.69 -0.91 -7.03
CA CYS A 401 -9.41 -1.09 -6.36
C CYS A 401 -9.27 -2.50 -5.77
N LEU A 402 -10.16 -2.89 -4.85
CA LEU A 402 -10.09 -4.19 -4.17
C LEU A 402 -10.12 -5.35 -5.18
N LYS A 403 -11.00 -5.30 -6.19
CA LYS A 403 -11.05 -6.29 -7.29
C LYS A 403 -9.72 -6.44 -8.02
N ASN A 404 -8.98 -5.36 -8.24
CA ASN A 404 -7.73 -5.39 -8.98
C ASN A 404 -6.51 -5.66 -8.10
N MET A 405 -6.54 -5.28 -6.82
CA MET A 405 -5.58 -5.77 -5.82
C MET A 405 -5.70 -7.29 -5.63
N GLU A 406 -6.92 -7.84 -5.64
CA GLU A 406 -7.17 -9.28 -5.65
C GLU A 406 -6.52 -9.94 -6.88
N ARG A 407 -6.72 -9.36 -8.08
CA ARG A 407 -6.11 -9.84 -9.34
C ARG A 407 -4.58 -9.79 -9.30
N ALA A 408 -3.99 -8.67 -8.89
CA ALA A 408 -2.53 -8.51 -8.81
C ALA A 408 -1.90 -9.46 -7.79
N PHE A 409 -2.48 -9.60 -6.61
CA PHE A 409 -2.04 -10.59 -5.64
C PHE A 409 -2.14 -12.01 -6.20
N ASN A 410 -3.25 -12.39 -6.84
CA ASN A 410 -3.41 -13.74 -7.39
C ASN A 410 -2.50 -14.01 -8.60
N PHE A 411 -2.13 -12.98 -9.36
CA PHE A 411 -1.14 -13.04 -10.45
C PHE A 411 0.26 -13.33 -9.90
N ALA A 412 0.62 -12.71 -8.77
CA ALA A 412 1.85 -12.96 -8.03
C ALA A 412 1.87 -14.32 -7.31
N ASP A 413 0.83 -14.62 -6.51
CA ASP A 413 0.74 -15.86 -5.73
C ASP A 413 0.60 -17.09 -6.64
N ASN A 414 0.12 -16.95 -7.87
CA ASN A 414 0.20 -17.99 -8.90
C ASN A 414 1.64 -18.47 -9.16
N GLN A 415 2.63 -17.57 -9.15
CA GLN A 415 4.04 -17.92 -9.36
C GLN A 415 4.58 -18.71 -8.16
N VAL A 416 4.20 -18.31 -6.95
CA VAL A 416 4.52 -18.99 -5.69
C VAL A 416 3.86 -20.38 -5.61
N LEU A 417 2.55 -20.48 -5.86
CA LEU A 417 1.75 -21.70 -5.78
C LEU A 417 2.15 -22.76 -6.81
N ARG A 418 2.68 -22.35 -7.99
CA ARG A 418 3.13 -23.27 -9.04
C ARG A 418 4.28 -24.18 -8.58
N MET A 419 5.17 -23.68 -7.72
CA MET A 419 6.21 -24.48 -7.07
C MET A 419 5.59 -25.66 -6.29
N TYR A 420 4.48 -25.42 -5.59
CA TYR A 420 3.76 -26.42 -4.80
C TYR A 420 2.73 -27.25 -5.61
N GLY A 421 2.65 -27.04 -6.93
CA GLY A 421 1.74 -27.78 -7.82
C GLY A 421 0.28 -27.29 -7.79
N PHE A 422 0.04 -26.04 -7.37
CA PHE A 422 -1.27 -25.38 -7.35
C PHE A 422 -1.26 -24.09 -8.20
N ALA A 423 -2.44 -23.54 -8.47
CA ALA A 423 -2.65 -22.22 -9.05
C ALA A 423 -4.06 -21.73 -8.71
N HIS A 424 -4.36 -20.44 -8.86
CA HIS A 424 -5.73 -19.92 -8.75
C HIS A 424 -6.64 -20.45 -9.87
N GLY A 425 -7.95 -20.51 -9.60
CA GLY A 425 -8.96 -20.85 -10.59
C GLY A 425 -8.95 -19.86 -11.76
N ASN A 426 -8.97 -18.57 -11.42
CA ASN A 426 -8.80 -17.37 -12.24
C ASN A 426 -8.29 -16.24 -11.33
N LEU A 427 -7.82 -15.12 -11.88
CA LEU A 427 -7.24 -14.02 -11.09
C LEU A 427 -8.24 -13.30 -10.16
N ALA A 428 -9.54 -13.37 -10.44
CA ALA A 428 -10.58 -12.72 -9.63
C ALA A 428 -11.09 -13.60 -8.47
N SER A 429 -10.39 -14.69 -8.10
CA SER A 429 -10.84 -15.61 -7.04
C SER A 429 -9.71 -16.18 -6.19
N PRO A 430 -9.81 -16.14 -4.85
CA PRO A 430 -8.85 -16.79 -3.95
C PRO A 430 -8.94 -18.33 -3.94
N LYS A 431 -9.83 -18.93 -4.76
CA LYS A 431 -9.98 -20.38 -4.86
C LYS A 431 -8.86 -20.99 -5.71
N ILE A 432 -8.00 -21.79 -5.08
CA ILE A 432 -6.94 -22.54 -5.75
C ILE A 432 -7.43 -23.89 -6.32
N LYS A 433 -6.77 -24.34 -7.38
CA LYS A 433 -6.90 -25.66 -8.03
C LYS A 433 -5.54 -26.35 -8.07
N ARG A 434 -5.53 -27.69 -7.98
CA ARG A 434 -4.33 -28.50 -8.20
C ARG A 434 -4.01 -28.54 -9.69
N ILE A 435 -2.77 -28.28 -10.09
CA ILE A 435 -2.30 -28.31 -11.48
C ILE A 435 -1.34 -29.46 -11.79
N LYS A 436 -0.63 -30.01 -10.79
CA LYS A 436 0.23 -31.20 -10.93
C LYS A 436 -0.38 -32.42 -10.21
N LYS A 437 -0.28 -33.62 -10.79
CA LYS A 437 -0.64 -34.87 -10.10
C LYS A 437 0.30 -35.10 -8.91
N GLN A 438 -0.18 -35.74 -7.85
CA GLN A 438 0.69 -36.17 -6.76
C GLN A 438 1.62 -37.31 -7.23
N THR A 439 2.84 -37.31 -6.73
CA THR A 439 3.87 -38.33 -7.00
C THR A 439 4.50 -38.77 -5.68
N ALA A 440 4.90 -40.03 -5.58
CA ALA A 440 5.74 -40.52 -4.48
C ALA A 440 7.22 -40.09 -4.61
N LYS A 441 7.57 -39.44 -5.72
CA LYS A 441 8.91 -38.96 -6.06
C LYS A 441 8.89 -37.45 -6.38
N PRO A 442 8.78 -36.56 -5.38
CA PRO A 442 8.68 -35.11 -5.63
C PRO A 442 9.97 -34.51 -6.22
N LEU A 443 11.13 -35.15 -6.00
CA LEU A 443 12.44 -34.66 -6.44
C LEU A 443 12.79 -34.97 -7.91
N GLU A 444 11.91 -35.63 -8.68
CA GLU A 444 12.12 -35.85 -10.12
C GLU A 444 11.75 -34.62 -10.99
N PHE A 445 11.28 -33.52 -10.38
CA PHE A 445 10.73 -32.35 -11.07
C PHE A 445 11.32 -31.00 -10.59
N LEU A 446 12.57 -31.01 -10.09
CA LEU A 446 13.21 -29.86 -9.41
C LEU A 446 13.25 -28.58 -10.25
N GLU A 447 13.48 -28.66 -11.56
CA GLU A 447 13.50 -27.49 -12.45
C GLU A 447 12.17 -26.71 -12.41
N GLN A 448 11.05 -27.40 -12.20
CA GLN A 448 9.73 -26.79 -12.10
C GLN A 448 9.38 -26.26 -10.68
N LEU A 449 10.39 -26.10 -9.82
CA LEU A 449 10.31 -25.45 -8.51
C LEU A 449 11.02 -24.08 -8.51
N ASN A 450 11.72 -23.71 -9.58
CA ASN A 450 12.29 -22.37 -9.75
C ASN A 450 11.18 -21.40 -10.21
N PRO A 451 11.00 -20.21 -9.59
CA PRO A 451 10.08 -19.19 -10.10
C PRO A 451 10.45 -18.68 -11.51
N GLU A 452 11.71 -18.78 -11.95
CA GLU A 452 12.13 -18.49 -13.33
C GLU A 452 11.65 -19.54 -14.35
N ALA A 453 11.17 -20.70 -13.90
CA ALA A 453 10.79 -21.78 -14.80
C ALA A 453 9.57 -21.38 -15.64
N ARG A 454 9.76 -21.41 -16.98
CA ARG A 454 8.76 -21.00 -17.96
C ARG A 454 7.37 -21.58 -17.65
N ILE A 455 6.36 -20.73 -17.80
CA ILE A 455 4.96 -21.15 -17.78
C ILE A 455 4.72 -22.04 -19.00
N GLU A 456 4.76 -23.36 -18.82
CA GLU A 456 4.31 -24.32 -19.84
C GLU A 456 2.79 -24.19 -20.03
N THR A 457 2.38 -23.31 -20.93
CA THR A 457 1.06 -23.34 -21.59
C THR A 457 1.02 -24.57 -22.51
N ARG A 458 0.52 -25.69 -21.98
CA ARG A 458 0.16 -26.84 -22.83
C ARG A 458 -1.03 -26.45 -23.72
N GLY A 459 -0.87 -26.66 -25.03
CA GLY A 459 -1.99 -26.83 -25.97
C GLY A 459 -2.66 -28.21 -25.85
#